data_AF-A0A353R770-F1
#
_entry.id   AF-A0A353R770-F1
#
_cell.length_a   1.000
_cell.length_b   1.000
_cell.length_c   1.000
_cell.angle_alpha   90.00
_cell.angle_beta   90.00
_cell.angle_gamma   90.00
#
_symmetry.space_group_name_H-M   'P 1'
#
loop_
_entity.id
_entity.type
_entity.pdbx_description
1 polymer ?
#
loop_
_entity_poly.entity_id
_entity_poly.type
_entity_poly.pdbx_seq_one_letter_code
_entity_poly.pdbx_strand_id
1 'polypeptide(L)'
;MPVVTVTSDWNKHDFYAGVLEGGLLGIAPVYQITHQIHPFDVRMGVFVLRQAYNRYPSGSIHILAVQAQATDQLPMSVAYYQEHYFITVNDGRFSLLFDHEPQWIRAVYAAQGTFSELDAYIKAVKAIVEDKLGEMT
;
A
#
# COMPACT_ATOMS: atom_id res chain seq x y z
N MET A 1 0.33 -0.19 -18.87
CA MET A 1 -0.30 0.83 -18.00
C MET A 1 -0.08 0.38 -16.56
N PRO A 2 0.54 1.20 -15.70
CA PRO A 2 0.71 0.86 -14.28
C PRO A 2 -0.66 0.75 -13.59
N VAL A 3 -0.73 -0.11 -12.58
CA VAL A 3 -1.97 -0.39 -11.83
C VAL A 3 -1.75 -0.22 -10.34
N VAL A 4 -2.84 -0.09 -9.59
CA VAL A 4 -2.83 -0.20 -8.14
C VAL A 4 -3.23 -1.61 -7.76
N THR A 5 -2.39 -2.34 -7.03
CA THR A 5 -2.73 -3.67 -6.53
C THR A 5 -3.03 -3.66 -5.04
N VAL A 6 -3.99 -4.46 -4.58
CA VAL A 6 -4.31 -4.57 -3.14
C VAL A 6 -4.05 -5.98 -2.63
N THR A 7 -3.27 -6.09 -1.56
CA THR A 7 -3.11 -7.29 -0.73
C THR A 7 -3.55 -6.96 0.69
N SER A 8 -4.58 -7.62 1.20
CA SER A 8 -5.11 -7.35 2.56
C SER A 8 -5.63 -8.58 3.27
N ASP A 9 -5.93 -8.42 4.57
CA ASP A 9 -6.61 -9.40 5.41
C ASP A 9 -8.10 -9.07 5.65
N TRP A 10 -8.67 -8.19 4.82
CA TRP A 10 -10.07 -7.74 4.87
C TRP A 10 -11.04 -8.76 4.23
N ASN A 11 -11.00 -10.01 4.69
CA ASN A 11 -11.86 -11.12 4.21
C ASN A 11 -13.19 -11.27 4.99
N LYS A 12 -13.46 -10.40 5.97
CA LYS A 12 -14.54 -10.62 6.95
C LYS A 12 -15.91 -10.16 6.50
N HIS A 13 -16.12 -9.99 5.19
CA HIS A 13 -17.35 -9.43 4.61
C HIS A 13 -17.63 -8.02 5.18
N ASP A 14 -16.56 -7.30 5.50
CA ASP A 14 -16.60 -5.93 5.96
C ASP A 14 -16.48 -4.94 4.79
N PHE A 15 -16.46 -3.65 5.10
CA PHE A 15 -16.51 -2.57 4.11
C PHE A 15 -15.12 -2.03 3.71
N TYR A 16 -14.02 -2.44 4.36
CA TYR A 16 -12.72 -1.78 4.20
C TYR A 16 -12.19 -1.86 2.77
N ALA A 17 -12.24 -3.06 2.16
CA ALA A 17 -11.83 -3.25 0.77
C ALA A 17 -12.67 -2.39 -0.19
N GLY A 18 -13.99 -2.40 -0.02
CA GLY A 18 -14.90 -1.61 -0.87
C GLY A 18 -14.66 -0.09 -0.78
N VAL A 19 -14.37 0.42 0.42
CA VAL A 19 -14.06 1.86 0.60
C VAL A 19 -12.71 2.21 -0.02
N LEU A 20 -11.67 1.39 0.20
CA LEU A 20 -10.36 1.64 -0.41
C LEU A 20 -10.46 1.61 -1.93
N GLU A 21 -10.96 0.52 -2.51
CA GLU A 21 -11.02 0.33 -3.95
C GLU A 21 -11.94 1.34 -4.61
N GLY A 22 -13.09 1.65 -3.99
CA GLY A 22 -14.00 2.70 -4.44
C GLY A 22 -13.34 4.09 -4.46
N GLY A 23 -12.56 4.42 -3.43
CA GLY A 23 -11.80 5.68 -3.36
C GLY A 23 -10.64 5.78 -4.34
N LEU A 24 -10.18 4.63 -4.87
CA LEU A 24 -9.15 4.54 -5.90
C LEU A 24 -9.70 4.63 -7.33
N LEU A 25 -11.03 4.48 -7.52
CA LEU A 25 -11.67 4.63 -8.81
C LEU A 25 -11.41 6.03 -9.40
N GLY A 26 -11.08 6.07 -10.70
CA GLY A 26 -10.75 7.30 -11.41
C GLY A 26 -9.31 7.80 -11.22
N ILE A 27 -8.54 7.20 -10.31
CA ILE A 27 -7.11 7.51 -10.12
C ILE A 27 -6.24 6.57 -10.96
N ALA A 28 -6.46 5.26 -10.80
CA ALA A 28 -5.75 4.22 -11.55
C ALA A 28 -6.58 2.93 -11.59
N PRO A 29 -6.32 2.02 -12.55
CA PRO A 29 -6.95 0.69 -12.53
C PRO A 29 -6.54 -0.09 -11.27
N VAL A 30 -7.54 -0.63 -10.56
CA VAL A 30 -7.33 -1.38 -9.32
C VAL A 30 -7.41 -2.88 -9.60
N TYR A 31 -6.46 -3.64 -9.07
CA TYR A 31 -6.44 -5.11 -9.13
C TYR A 31 -6.23 -5.70 -7.73
N GLN A 32 -7.18 -6.50 -7.27
CA GLN A 32 -6.99 -7.29 -6.06
C GLN A 32 -5.99 -8.42 -6.33
N ILE A 33 -4.87 -8.47 -5.60
CA ILE A 33 -4.05 -9.68 -5.51
C ILE A 33 -4.79 -10.69 -4.64
N THR A 34 -5.14 -10.29 -3.41
CA THR A 34 -5.99 -11.08 -2.52
C THR A 34 -6.45 -10.24 -1.32
N HIS A 35 -7.64 -10.54 -0.80
CA HIS A 35 -8.10 -10.10 0.52
C HIS A 35 -8.10 -11.25 1.54
N GLN A 36 -7.63 -12.43 1.14
CA GLN A 36 -7.73 -13.68 1.90
C GLN A 36 -6.51 -13.94 2.80
N ILE A 37 -5.68 -12.93 3.06
CA ILE A 37 -4.63 -13.09 4.07
C ILE A 37 -5.29 -13.34 5.43
N HIS A 38 -4.77 -14.29 6.20
CA HIS A 38 -5.28 -14.52 7.54
C HIS A 38 -5.16 -13.23 8.37
N PRO A 39 -6.19 -12.87 9.17
CA PRO A 39 -6.15 -11.65 9.96
C PRO A 39 -4.86 -11.50 10.76
N PHE A 40 -4.20 -10.35 10.62
CA PHE A 40 -2.95 -9.98 11.27
C PHE A 40 -1.70 -10.78 10.84
N ASP A 41 -1.79 -11.61 9.79
CA ASP A 41 -0.63 -12.36 9.27
C ASP A 41 0.20 -11.51 8.29
N VAL A 42 0.92 -10.53 8.84
CA VAL A 42 1.78 -9.62 8.07
C VAL A 42 2.81 -10.38 7.25
N ARG A 43 3.38 -11.47 7.78
CA ARG A 43 4.41 -12.26 7.09
C ARG A 43 3.84 -12.94 5.84
N MET A 44 2.65 -13.51 5.94
CA MET A 44 1.98 -14.10 4.79
C MET A 44 1.60 -13.04 3.75
N GLY A 45 1.10 -11.88 4.18
CA GLY A 45 0.82 -10.75 3.30
C GLY A 45 2.07 -10.28 2.53
N VAL A 46 3.19 -10.10 3.24
CA VAL A 46 4.49 -9.78 2.64
C VAL A 46 4.93 -10.86 1.66
N PHE A 47 4.86 -12.14 2.04
CA PHE A 47 5.26 -13.24 1.17
C PHE A 47 4.46 -13.24 -0.12
N VAL A 48 3.14 -13.17 -0.05
CA VAL A 48 2.24 -13.14 -1.22
C VAL A 48 2.59 -11.98 -2.13
N LEU A 49 2.68 -10.76 -1.58
CA LEU A 49 3.00 -9.58 -2.38
C LEU A 49 4.38 -9.69 -3.03
N ARG A 50 5.40 -10.14 -2.28
CA ARG A 50 6.75 -10.35 -2.77
C ARG A 50 6.81 -11.33 -3.96
N GLN A 51 6.00 -12.38 -3.95
CA GLN A 51 5.94 -13.34 -5.06
C GLN A 51 5.16 -12.83 -6.28
N ALA A 52 4.28 -11.83 -6.09
CA ALA A 52 3.36 -11.37 -7.13
C ALA A 52 3.84 -10.09 -7.85
N TYR A 53 4.41 -9.12 -7.13
CA TYR A 53 4.58 -7.74 -7.62
C TYR A 53 5.35 -7.65 -8.95
N ASN A 54 6.38 -8.48 -9.13
CA ASN A 54 7.26 -8.43 -10.31
C ASN A 54 6.59 -8.89 -11.62
N ARG A 55 5.36 -9.41 -11.55
CA ARG A 55 4.55 -9.74 -12.73
C ARG A 55 3.69 -8.58 -13.20
N TYR A 56 3.60 -7.52 -12.41
CA TYR A 56 2.89 -6.32 -12.79
C TYR A 56 3.81 -5.39 -13.60
N PRO A 57 3.25 -4.49 -14.43
CA PRO A 57 4.05 -3.54 -15.19
C PRO A 57 4.88 -2.62 -14.28
N SER A 58 6.05 -2.19 -14.75
CA SER A 58 6.82 -1.11 -14.11
C SER A 58 5.94 0.13 -13.88
N GLY A 59 6.17 0.80 -12.75
CA GLY A 59 5.38 1.92 -12.25
C GLY A 59 4.13 1.51 -11.46
N SER A 60 3.85 0.21 -11.31
CA SER A 60 2.69 -0.24 -10.52
C SER A 60 2.87 0.07 -9.02
N ILE A 61 1.73 0.29 -8.36
CA ILE A 61 1.64 0.70 -6.96
C ILE A 61 1.01 -0.43 -6.16
N HIS A 62 1.74 -0.97 -5.19
CA HIS A 62 1.34 -2.14 -4.44
C HIS A 62 0.97 -1.76 -3.00
N ILE A 63 -0.30 -1.92 -2.65
CA ILE A 63 -0.80 -1.71 -1.29
C ILE A 63 -0.73 -3.02 -0.52
N LEU A 64 -0.06 -2.99 0.64
CA LEU A 64 -0.08 -4.05 1.64
C LEU A 64 -0.84 -3.57 2.87
N ALA A 65 -2.14 -3.88 2.91
CA ALA A 65 -3.07 -3.53 3.97
C ALA A 65 -3.35 -4.74 4.87
N VAL A 66 -2.31 -5.21 5.56
CA VAL A 66 -2.39 -6.26 6.58
C VAL A 66 -1.83 -5.69 7.87
N GLN A 67 -2.67 -5.56 8.89
CA GLN A 67 -2.32 -4.94 10.19
C GLN A 67 -1.48 -3.66 9.98
N ALA A 68 -1.99 -2.73 9.16
CA ALA A 68 -1.23 -1.60 8.64
C ALA A 68 -1.81 -0.25 9.08
N GLN A 69 -2.26 -0.19 10.33
CA GLN A 69 -2.86 1.01 10.89
C GLN A 69 -1.81 2.10 11.08
N ALA A 70 -1.92 3.17 10.28
CA ALA A 70 -1.05 4.34 10.41
C ALA A 70 -1.36 5.13 11.68
N THR A 71 -0.31 5.61 12.34
CA THR A 71 -0.36 6.50 13.50
C THR A 71 0.69 7.59 13.36
N ASP A 72 0.70 8.59 14.25
CA ASP A 72 1.73 9.63 14.23
C ASP A 72 3.15 9.08 14.48
N GLN A 73 3.26 7.98 15.24
CA GLN A 73 4.53 7.31 15.54
C GLN A 73 4.93 6.28 14.47
N LEU A 74 3.94 5.75 13.75
CA LEU A 74 4.12 4.77 12.69
C LEU A 74 3.29 5.21 11.47
N PRO A 75 3.75 6.21 10.72
CA PRO A 75 3.00 6.73 9.60
C PRO A 75 2.93 5.73 8.45
N MET A 76 1.93 5.90 7.59
CA MET A 76 1.91 5.25 6.29
C MET A 76 3.18 5.63 5.53
N SER A 77 3.76 4.71 4.77
CA SER A 77 5.00 4.97 4.04
C SER A 77 4.91 4.45 2.61
N VAL A 78 5.60 5.14 1.71
CA VAL A 78 5.77 4.74 0.32
C VAL A 78 7.25 4.43 0.10
N ALA A 79 7.54 3.22 -0.35
CA ALA A 79 8.86 2.83 -0.83
C ALA A 79 8.86 2.69 -2.34
N TYR A 80 9.95 3.07 -2.99
CA TYR A 80 10.19 2.80 -4.40
C TYR A 80 11.29 1.75 -4.54
N TYR A 81 10.95 0.61 -5.13
CA TYR A 81 11.82 -0.54 -5.28
C TYR A 81 11.63 -1.20 -6.64
N GLN A 82 12.73 -1.42 -7.37
CA GLN A 82 12.74 -2.08 -8.68
C GLN A 82 11.69 -1.55 -9.68
N GLU A 83 11.54 -0.22 -9.78
CA GLU A 83 10.52 0.43 -10.63
C GLU A 83 9.06 0.29 -10.15
N HIS A 84 8.82 -0.23 -8.95
CA HIS A 84 7.50 -0.34 -8.35
C HIS A 84 7.38 0.52 -7.08
N TYR A 85 6.15 0.93 -6.76
CA TYR A 85 5.85 1.61 -5.51
C TYR A 85 5.18 0.64 -4.53
N PHE A 86 5.48 0.76 -3.25
CA PHE A 86 4.92 -0.08 -2.20
C PHE A 86 4.40 0.80 -1.08
N ILE A 87 3.13 0.64 -0.71
CA ILE A 87 2.46 1.45 0.32
C ILE A 87 2.05 0.56 1.48
N THR A 88 2.59 0.86 2.66
CA THR A 88 2.27 0.21 3.94
C THR A 88 2.97 0.96 5.08
N VAL A 89 2.74 0.58 6.34
CA VAL A 89 3.48 1.16 7.48
C VAL A 89 4.93 0.68 7.53
N ASN A 90 5.85 1.51 8.04
CA ASN A 90 7.27 1.16 8.10
C ASN A 90 7.70 0.61 9.48
N ASP A 91 7.23 -0.59 9.81
CA ASP A 91 7.56 -1.32 11.05
C ASP A 91 8.60 -2.45 10.83
N GLY A 92 9.34 -2.38 9.73
CA GLY A 92 10.30 -3.41 9.30
C GLY A 92 9.78 -4.35 8.20
N ARG A 93 8.50 -4.25 7.81
CA ARG A 93 7.95 -5.07 6.70
C ARG A 93 8.59 -4.82 5.33
N PHE A 94 9.16 -3.63 5.07
CA PHE A 94 9.94 -3.39 3.85
C PHE A 94 11.19 -4.27 3.76
N SER A 95 11.87 -4.51 4.88
CA SER A 95 13.03 -5.40 4.94
C SER A 95 12.69 -6.86 4.65
N LEU A 96 11.42 -7.26 4.79
CA LEU A 96 10.94 -8.59 4.43
C LEU A 96 10.49 -8.66 2.96
N LEU A 97 9.96 -7.56 2.43
CA LEU A 97 9.52 -7.44 1.04
C LEU A 97 10.71 -7.41 0.07
N PHE A 98 11.79 -6.73 0.41
CA PHE A 98 12.90 -6.44 -0.50
C PHE A 98 14.15 -7.26 -0.17
N ASP A 99 14.90 -7.63 -1.21
CA ASP A 99 16.19 -8.31 -1.06
C ASP A 99 17.35 -7.35 -0.77
N HIS A 100 17.19 -6.10 -1.17
CA HIS A 100 18.16 -5.02 -1.00
C HIS A 100 17.42 -3.73 -0.62
N GLU A 101 18.16 -2.69 -0.26
CA GLU A 101 17.56 -1.40 0.07
C GLU A 101 16.76 -0.82 -1.11
N PRO A 102 15.58 -0.25 -0.85
CA PRO A 102 14.82 0.47 -1.86
C PRO A 102 15.55 1.75 -2.27
N GLN A 103 15.26 2.24 -3.49
CA GLN A 103 15.80 3.50 -3.99
C GLN A 103 15.48 4.66 -3.04
N TRP A 104 14.31 4.65 -2.42
CA TRP A 104 13.94 5.57 -1.34
C TRP A 104 12.69 5.07 -0.60
N ILE A 105 12.50 5.59 0.62
CA ILE A 105 11.28 5.45 1.41
C ILE A 105 10.87 6.86 1.88
N ARG A 106 9.58 7.18 1.82
CA ARG A 106 9.05 8.43 2.36
C ARG A 106 7.76 8.21 3.14
N ALA A 107 7.60 8.90 4.27
CA ALA A 107 6.40 8.86 5.09
C ALA A 107 5.28 9.72 4.47
N VAL A 108 4.04 9.27 4.57
CA VAL A 108 2.84 9.99 4.14
C VAL A 108 1.96 10.22 5.36
N TYR A 109 1.85 11.48 5.77
CA TYR A 109 1.00 11.88 6.89
C TYR A 109 -0.40 12.21 6.38
N ALA A 110 -1.42 11.56 6.94
CA ALA A 110 -2.83 11.85 6.68
C ALA A 110 -3.46 12.60 7.86
N ALA A 111 -4.55 13.31 7.62
CA ALA A 111 -5.29 13.98 8.69
C ALA A 111 -5.91 12.94 9.64
N GLN A 112 -5.93 13.25 10.93
CA GLN A 112 -6.54 12.41 11.97
C GLN A 112 -8.05 12.25 11.74
N GLY A 113 -8.57 11.02 11.84
CA GLY A 113 -9.98 10.70 11.62
C GLY A 113 -10.29 9.21 11.72
N THR A 114 -11.58 8.85 11.74
CA THR A 114 -12.07 7.47 11.93
C THR A 114 -11.60 6.47 10.85
N PHE A 115 -11.19 6.96 9.68
CA PHE A 115 -10.72 6.15 8.54
C PHE A 115 -9.31 6.54 8.06
N SER A 116 -8.49 7.06 8.97
CA SER A 116 -7.16 7.61 8.66
C SER A 116 -6.25 6.66 7.85
N GLU A 117 -6.36 5.34 8.05
CA GLU A 117 -5.60 4.35 7.28
C GLU A 117 -6.03 4.28 5.81
N LEU A 118 -7.34 4.17 5.53
CA LEU A 118 -7.87 4.12 4.17
C LEU A 118 -7.55 5.41 3.40
N ASP A 119 -7.75 6.55 4.06
CA ASP A 119 -7.44 7.86 3.51
C ASP A 119 -5.94 8.01 3.25
N ALA A 120 -5.08 7.47 4.10
CA ALA A 120 -3.62 7.50 3.90
C ALA A 120 -3.21 6.71 2.65
N TYR A 121 -3.80 5.54 2.40
CA TYR A 121 -3.54 4.79 1.15
C TYR A 121 -3.97 5.58 -0.08
N ILE A 122 -5.21 6.09 -0.09
CA ILE A 122 -5.75 6.85 -1.23
C ILE A 122 -4.89 8.10 -1.47
N LYS A 123 -4.55 8.81 -0.40
CA LYS A 123 -3.70 10.01 -0.43
C LYS A 123 -2.32 9.69 -1.02
N ALA A 124 -1.70 8.59 -0.59
CA ALA A 124 -0.41 8.15 -1.10
C ALA A 124 -0.47 7.76 -2.59
N VAL A 125 -1.51 7.04 -3.02
CA VAL A 125 -1.69 6.70 -4.44
C VAL A 125 -1.84 7.96 -5.29
N LYS A 126 -2.69 8.92 -4.89
CA LYS A 126 -2.86 10.21 -5.60
C LYS A 126 -1.53 10.94 -5.74
N ALA A 127 -0.76 11.00 -4.66
CA ALA A 127 0.54 11.65 -4.65
C ALA A 127 1.53 11.04 -5.64
N ILE A 128 1.53 9.71 -5.79
CA ILE A 128 2.36 9.01 -6.77
C ILE A 128 1.89 9.33 -8.20
N VAL A 129 0.59 9.21 -8.46
CA VAL A 129 0.01 9.38 -9.80
C VAL A 129 0.12 10.82 -10.31
N GLU A 130 -0.01 11.80 -9.41
CA GLU A 130 0.12 13.23 -9.74
C GLU A 130 1.57 13.74 -9.74
N ASP A 131 2.56 12.89 -9.45
CA ASP A 131 3.97 13.25 -9.27
C ASP A 131 4.20 14.33 -8.18
N LYS A 132 3.38 14.30 -7.13
CA LYS A 132 3.42 15.25 -6.00
C LYS A 132 3.93 14.64 -4.70
N LEU A 133 4.61 13.51 -4.77
CA LEU A 133 5.11 12.84 -3.56
C LEU A 133 6.03 13.74 -2.72
N GLY A 134 6.77 14.66 -3.35
CA GLY A 134 7.66 15.60 -2.64
C GLY A 134 6.94 16.67 -1.82
N GLU A 135 5.65 16.93 -2.06
CA GLU A 135 4.87 17.93 -1.33
C GLU A 135 4.25 17.36 -0.04
N MET A 136 4.37 16.04 0.16
CA MET A 136 3.56 15.27 1.11
C MET A 136 4.39 14.48 2.12
N THR A 137 5.71 14.68 2.08
CA THR A 137 6.76 13.97 2.81
C THR A 137 7.62 14.97 3.54
#